data_AF-A0A377Z1N7-F1
#
_entry.id   AF-A0A377Z1N7-F1
#
_cell.length_a   1.000
_cell.length_b   1.000
_cell.length_c   1.000
_cell.angle_alpha   90.00
_cell.angle_beta   90.00
_cell.angle_gamma   90.00
#
_symmetry.space_group_name_H-M   'P 1'
#
loop_
_entity.id
_entity.type
_entity.pdbx_description
1 polymer ?
#
loop_
_entity_poly.entity_id
_entity_poly.type
_entity_poly.pdbx_seq_one_letter_code
_entity_poly.pdbx_strand_id
1 'polypeptide(L)'
;MTVTIMYPGIDMASINETAQWENEIYQIARGDKVEGGRGGAANIQAKQLGNRTRYLYDQMQAIMTSAFTGIYHASDEENGLTHTSEGELFFTSNGPDDEFIFSFFINQGGVAVSAGEVINGRAMLA
;
A
#
# COMPACT_ATOMS: atom_id res chain seq x y z
N MET A 1 -25.77 36.91 -35.75
CA MET A 1 -24.45 37.04 -35.10
C MET A 1 -24.54 36.28 -33.79
N THR A 2 -23.89 35.13 -33.70
CA THR A 2 -23.93 34.29 -32.50
C THR A 2 -22.69 34.60 -31.68
N VAL A 3 -22.87 35.09 -30.45
CA VAL A 3 -21.77 35.32 -29.51
C VAL A 3 -21.46 33.98 -28.84
N THR A 4 -20.34 33.38 -29.20
CA THR A 4 -19.79 32.24 -28.45
C THR A 4 -19.13 32.79 -27.18
N ILE A 5 -19.75 32.57 -26.03
CA ILE A 5 -19.14 32.85 -24.73
C ILE A 5 -18.25 31.65 -24.39
N MET A 6 -16.94 31.77 -24.61
CA MET A 6 -15.98 30.81 -24.07
C MET A 6 -15.88 31.03 -22.56
N TYR A 7 -16.29 30.06 -21.76
CA TYR A 7 -16.00 30.06 -20.32
C TYR A 7 -14.51 29.74 -20.15
N PRO A 8 -13.66 30.68 -19.69
CA PRO A 8 -12.30 30.36 -19.36
C PRO A 8 -12.29 29.67 -17.98
N GLY A 9 -11.75 28.45 -17.91
CA GLY A 9 -11.23 27.92 -16.64
C GLY A 9 -12.05 26.82 -15.96
N ILE A 10 -12.23 25.68 -16.63
CA ILE A 10 -12.23 24.40 -15.91
C ILE A 10 -11.24 23.46 -16.61
N ASP A 11 -9.98 23.88 -16.73
CA ASP A 11 -8.91 22.89 -16.84
C ASP A 11 -8.89 22.18 -15.48
N MET A 12 -9.47 20.98 -15.40
CA MET A 12 -9.26 20.08 -14.27
C MET A 12 -7.77 19.71 -14.26
N ALA A 13 -6.95 20.54 -13.62
CA ALA A 13 -5.54 20.29 -13.47
C ALA A 13 -5.34 19.31 -12.31
N SER A 14 -4.91 18.08 -12.62
CA SER A 14 -4.51 17.11 -11.61
C SER A 14 -3.17 17.48 -10.99
N ILE A 15 -3.01 17.20 -9.70
CA ILE A 15 -1.69 17.16 -9.06
C ILE A 15 -1.02 15.87 -9.52
N ASN A 16 -0.04 15.98 -10.43
CA ASN A 16 0.79 14.85 -10.79
C ASN A 16 1.67 14.53 -9.60
N GLU A 17 1.69 13.31 -9.08
CA GLU A 17 2.52 12.89 -7.95
C GLU A 17 3.85 12.28 -8.44
N THR A 18 4.81 12.16 -7.54
CA THR A 18 6.10 11.50 -7.76
C THR A 18 6.50 10.83 -6.45
N ALA A 19 7.05 9.61 -6.52
CA ALA A 19 7.50 8.88 -5.33
C ALA A 19 8.75 9.55 -4.72
N GLN A 20 8.54 10.63 -3.98
CA GLN A 20 9.59 11.43 -3.37
C GLN A 20 9.20 11.79 -1.94
N TRP A 21 10.13 11.58 -1.01
CA TRP A 21 10.01 12.15 0.31
C TRP A 21 10.43 13.61 0.29
N GLU A 22 9.46 14.52 0.39
CA GLU A 22 9.73 15.95 0.58
C GLU A 22 10.23 16.16 2.01
N ASN A 23 11.35 16.88 2.23
CA ASN A 23 11.88 17.08 3.59
C ASN A 23 10.99 18.00 4.44
N GLU A 24 10.29 18.93 3.80
CA GLU A 24 9.43 19.92 4.45
C GLU A 24 8.08 20.00 3.73
N ILE A 25 7.07 20.51 4.43
CA ILE A 25 5.79 20.91 3.84
C ILE A 25 5.72 22.43 3.91
N TYR A 26 5.63 23.08 2.76
CA TYR A 26 5.66 24.52 2.65
C TYR A 26 4.42 25.14 3.27
N GLN A 27 4.52 25.85 4.38
CA GLN A 27 3.39 26.62 4.87
C GLN A 27 3.25 27.91 4.07
N ILE A 28 2.07 28.14 3.48
CA ILE A 28 1.77 29.40 2.79
C ILE A 28 1.93 30.59 3.75
N ALA A 29 2.71 31.58 3.35
CA ALA A 29 3.02 32.76 4.15
C ALA A 29 2.01 33.88 3.88
N ARG A 30 1.89 34.86 4.81
CA ARG A 30 0.99 36.02 4.62
C ARG A 30 1.36 36.87 3.39
N GLY A 31 2.62 36.85 2.97
CA GLY A 31 3.10 37.58 1.79
C GLY A 31 2.88 36.83 0.47
N ASP A 32 2.48 35.56 0.52
CA ASP A 32 2.26 34.78 -0.69
C ASP A 32 0.96 35.18 -1.36
N LYS A 33 1.01 35.22 -2.68
CA LYS A 33 -0.21 35.30 -3.48
C LYS A 33 -0.88 33.92 -3.48
N VAL A 34 -2.12 33.87 -3.01
CA VAL A 34 -2.94 32.64 -3.05
C VAL A 34 -3.39 32.41 -4.49
N GLU A 35 -2.55 31.74 -5.27
CA GLU A 35 -2.83 31.41 -6.67
C GLU A 35 -2.77 29.90 -6.91
N GLY A 36 -3.60 29.45 -7.85
CA GLY A 36 -3.66 28.05 -8.29
C GLY A 36 -2.67 27.76 -9.44
N GLY A 37 -2.94 26.69 -10.18
CA GLY A 37 -2.04 26.20 -11.24
C GLY A 37 -0.84 25.41 -10.68
N ARG A 38 -0.01 24.89 -11.59
CA ARG A 38 1.06 23.93 -11.25
C ARG A 38 2.10 24.47 -10.25
N GLY A 39 2.40 25.77 -10.33
CA GLY A 39 3.39 26.43 -9.45
C GLY A 39 2.77 27.37 -8.43
N GLY A 40 1.43 27.42 -8.34
CA GLY A 40 0.77 28.35 -7.43
C GLY A 40 0.95 27.96 -5.98
N ALA A 41 1.18 28.95 -5.12
CA ALA A 41 1.49 28.74 -3.70
C ALA A 41 0.43 27.89 -2.97
N ALA A 42 -0.83 27.96 -3.41
CA ALA A 42 -1.92 27.16 -2.84
C ALA A 42 -1.77 25.65 -3.10
N ASN A 43 -1.07 25.24 -4.17
CA ASN A 43 -0.94 23.84 -4.58
C ASN A 43 0.39 23.19 -4.18
N ILE A 44 1.36 23.96 -3.68
CA ILE A 44 2.68 23.43 -3.29
C ILE A 44 2.53 22.35 -2.21
N GLN A 45 1.78 22.65 -1.14
CA GLN A 45 1.53 21.72 -0.05
C GLN A 45 0.88 20.42 -0.51
N ALA A 46 -0.16 20.54 -1.34
CA ALA A 46 -0.90 19.40 -1.84
C ALA A 46 -0.02 18.50 -2.72
N LYS A 47 0.84 19.08 -3.57
CA LYS A 47 1.84 18.34 -4.36
C LYS A 47 2.87 17.66 -3.47
N GLN A 48 3.38 18.34 -2.43
CA GLN A 48 4.35 17.76 -1.51
C GLN A 48 3.77 16.59 -0.70
N LEU A 49 2.53 16.74 -0.22
CA LEU A 49 1.81 15.67 0.47
C LEU A 49 1.50 14.50 -0.46
N GLY A 50 1.03 14.77 -1.69
CA GLY A 50 0.82 13.73 -2.71
C GLY A 50 2.11 12.95 -3.01
N ASN A 51 3.25 13.64 -3.11
CA ASN A 51 4.55 12.98 -3.29
C ASN A 51 4.92 12.07 -2.12
N ARG A 52 4.76 12.55 -0.87
CA ARG A 52 5.00 11.73 0.33
C ARG A 52 4.06 10.53 0.40
N THR A 53 2.78 10.70 0.07
CA THR A 53 1.81 9.60 0.02
C THR A 53 2.23 8.54 -1.00
N ARG A 54 2.62 8.94 -2.22
CA ARG A 54 3.10 8.00 -3.23
C ARG A 54 4.36 7.28 -2.79
N TYR A 55 5.32 8.00 -2.22
CA TYR A 55 6.54 7.40 -1.67
C TYR A 55 6.21 6.35 -0.59
N LEU A 56 5.35 6.69 0.37
CA LEU A 56 4.94 5.79 1.44
C LEU A 56 4.20 4.55 0.91
N TYR A 57 3.33 4.72 -0.08
CA TYR A 57 2.68 3.60 -0.76
C TYR A 57 3.72 2.65 -1.36
N ASP A 58 4.70 3.18 -2.10
CA ASP A 58 5.74 2.36 -2.71
C ASP A 58 6.62 1.67 -1.65
N GLN A 59 6.95 2.34 -0.54
CA GLN A 59 7.67 1.71 0.59
C GLN A 59 6.85 0.61 1.25
N MET A 60 5.54 0.81 1.45
CA MET A 60 4.65 -0.18 2.02
C MET A 60 4.61 -1.44 1.14
N GLN A 61 4.46 -1.28 -0.18
CA GLN A 61 4.48 -2.41 -1.11
C GLN A 61 5.82 -3.16 -1.08
N ALA A 62 6.94 -2.44 -0.98
CA ALA A 62 8.26 -3.05 -0.83
C ALA A 62 8.40 -3.82 0.49
N ILE A 63 7.95 -3.24 1.61
CA ILE A 63 7.96 -3.89 2.93
C ILE A 63 7.11 -5.16 2.90
N MET A 64 5.89 -5.10 2.38
CA MET A 64 5.02 -6.27 2.23
C MET A 64 5.70 -7.37 1.42
N THR A 65 6.29 -7.02 0.27
CA THR A 65 7.03 -7.98 -0.57
C THR A 65 8.23 -8.58 0.19
N SER A 66 8.98 -7.76 0.92
CA SER A 66 10.17 -8.18 1.68
C SER A 66 9.82 -9.05 2.90
N ALA A 67 8.70 -8.77 3.59
CA ALA A 67 8.26 -9.52 4.75
C ALA A 67 7.92 -10.98 4.43
N PHE A 68 7.53 -11.24 3.18
CA PHE A 68 7.27 -12.60 2.68
C PHE A 68 8.45 -13.19 1.91
N THR A 69 9.52 -12.41 1.70
CA THR A 69 10.72 -12.90 1.01
C THR A 69 11.39 -13.97 1.88
N GLY A 70 11.28 -15.22 1.44
CA GLY A 70 11.78 -16.40 2.17
C GLY A 70 10.68 -17.30 2.76
N ILE A 71 9.42 -16.86 2.74
CA ILE A 71 8.27 -17.71 3.06
C ILE A 71 7.75 -18.31 1.75
N TYR A 72 7.51 -19.62 1.73
CA TYR A 72 6.98 -20.27 0.53
C TYR A 72 5.53 -19.83 0.27
N HIS A 73 5.25 -19.34 -0.94
CA HIS A 73 3.89 -19.06 -1.41
C HIS A 73 3.33 -20.33 -2.05
N ALA A 74 2.43 -20.99 -1.34
CA ALA A 74 1.79 -22.22 -1.79
C ALA A 74 0.51 -21.93 -2.57
N SER A 75 0.18 -22.77 -3.56
CA SER A 75 -1.10 -22.70 -4.27
C SER A 75 -2.29 -23.09 -3.38
N ASP A 76 -2.03 -23.96 -2.41
CA ASP A 76 -2.97 -24.56 -1.47
C ASP A 76 -2.18 -25.18 -0.30
N GLU A 77 -2.87 -25.74 0.70
CA GLU A 77 -2.23 -26.32 1.89
C GLU A 77 -1.37 -27.55 1.57
N GLU A 78 -1.79 -28.40 0.62
CA GLU A 78 -1.05 -29.61 0.24
C GLU A 78 0.29 -29.24 -0.43
N ASN A 79 0.25 -28.25 -1.32
CA ASN A 79 1.45 -27.71 -1.94
C ASN A 79 2.39 -27.08 -0.90
N GLY A 80 1.85 -26.39 0.11
CA GLY A 80 2.64 -25.82 1.20
C GLY A 80 3.35 -26.89 2.04
N LEU A 81 2.62 -27.95 2.41
CA LEU A 81 3.15 -29.07 3.20
C LEU A 81 4.24 -29.86 2.49
N THR A 82 4.19 -29.95 1.17
CA THR A 82 5.19 -30.66 0.36
C THR A 82 6.46 -29.84 0.11
N HIS A 83 6.43 -28.53 0.33
CA HIS A 83 7.53 -27.60 0.05
C HIS A 83 8.11 -26.92 1.29
N THR A 84 7.60 -27.28 2.47
CA THR A 84 8.11 -26.80 3.77
C THR A 84 8.41 -27.96 4.70
N SER A 85 9.35 -27.77 5.61
CA SER A 85 9.72 -28.69 6.67
C SER A 85 8.94 -28.40 7.95
N GLU A 86 8.97 -29.32 8.91
CA GLU A 86 8.36 -29.09 10.22
C GLU A 86 8.89 -27.79 10.87
N GLY A 87 7.96 -26.95 11.32
CA GLY A 87 8.23 -25.65 11.92
C GLY A 87 8.40 -24.48 10.93
N GLU A 88 8.43 -24.74 9.62
CA GLU A 88 8.51 -23.69 8.61
C GLU A 88 7.14 -23.09 8.29
N LEU A 89 7.14 -21.79 7.97
CA LEU A 89 5.96 -21.05 7.52
C LEU A 89 5.78 -21.19 6.01
N PHE A 90 4.52 -21.29 5.57
CA PHE A 90 4.09 -21.00 4.20
C PHE A 90 2.81 -20.16 4.24
N PHE A 91 2.42 -19.60 3.10
CA PHE A 91 1.14 -18.91 2.98
C PHE A 91 0.44 -19.25 1.66
N THR A 92 -0.88 -19.12 1.63
CA THR A 92 -1.72 -19.27 0.43
C THR A 92 -2.39 -17.94 0.10
N SER A 93 -2.77 -17.75 -1.16
CA SER A 93 -3.63 -16.63 -1.57
C SER A 93 -5.09 -16.95 -1.27
N ASN A 94 -5.80 -15.98 -0.72
CA ASN A 94 -7.25 -16.08 -0.50
C ASN A 94 -8.03 -15.50 -1.69
N GLY A 95 -9.34 -15.75 -1.70
CA GLY A 95 -10.26 -15.22 -2.71
C GLY A 95 -10.43 -13.70 -2.63
N PRO A 96 -10.97 -13.09 -3.70
CA PRO A 96 -11.16 -11.64 -3.76
C PRO A 96 -12.19 -11.10 -2.75
N ASP A 97 -13.05 -11.97 -2.23
CA ASP A 97 -14.10 -11.63 -1.25
C ASP A 97 -13.67 -11.87 0.21
N ASP A 98 -12.47 -12.41 0.43
CA ASP A 98 -11.96 -12.67 1.76
C ASP A 98 -11.42 -11.39 2.42
N GLU A 99 -11.59 -11.28 3.75
CA GLU A 99 -11.13 -10.12 4.53
C GLU A 99 -9.60 -9.93 4.46
N PHE A 100 -8.87 -11.03 4.36
CA PHE A 100 -7.42 -11.05 4.22
C PHE A 100 -7.03 -11.68 2.89
N ILE A 101 -6.06 -11.07 2.20
CA ILE A 101 -5.56 -11.55 0.91
C ILE A 101 -4.65 -12.79 1.01
N PHE A 102 -4.14 -13.11 2.22
CA PHE A 102 -3.29 -14.26 2.47
C PHE A 102 -3.67 -14.98 3.78
N SER A 103 -3.53 -16.30 3.77
CA SER A 103 -3.60 -17.15 4.96
C SER A 103 -2.21 -17.74 5.25
N PHE A 104 -1.75 -17.66 6.49
CA PHE A 104 -0.42 -18.15 6.90
C PHE A 104 -0.55 -19.46 7.67
N PHE A 105 0.38 -20.38 7.45
CA PHE A 105 0.40 -21.71 8.07
C PHE A 105 1.80 -22.09 8.54
N ILE A 106 1.89 -22.88 9.61
CA ILE A 106 3.09 -23.61 10.03
C ILE A 106 2.89 -25.08 9.66
N ASN A 107 3.88 -25.71 9.03
CA ASN A 107 3.89 -27.17 8.86
C ASN A 107 4.21 -27.84 10.21
N GLN A 108 3.24 -28.51 10.82
CA GLN A 108 3.42 -29.29 12.04
C GLN A 108 3.27 -30.78 11.73
N GLY A 109 4.39 -31.45 11.46
CA GLY A 109 4.39 -32.89 11.20
C GLY A 109 3.54 -33.33 10.00
N GLY A 110 3.44 -32.50 8.95
CA GLY A 110 2.60 -32.77 7.78
C GLY A 110 1.15 -32.29 7.91
N VAL A 111 0.85 -31.48 8.93
CA VAL A 111 -0.44 -30.80 9.10
C VAL A 111 -0.24 -29.29 8.98
N ALA A 112 -1.08 -28.63 8.17
CA ALA A 112 -1.06 -27.18 8.01
C ALA A 112 -1.81 -26.54 9.18
N VAL A 113 -1.11 -25.86 10.09
CA VAL A 113 -1.71 -25.20 11.26
C VAL A 113 -1.71 -23.69 11.04
N SER A 114 -2.88 -23.04 11.18
CA SER A 114 -3.01 -21.59 10.95
C SER A 114 -2.09 -20.77 11.86
N ALA A 115 -1.23 -19.94 11.27
CA ALA A 115 -0.32 -19.07 12.00
C ALA A 115 -1.00 -17.81 12.54
N GLY A 116 -2.24 -17.52 12.12
CA GLY A 116 -3.04 -16.40 12.65
C GLY A 116 -3.34 -16.52 14.15
N GLU A 117 -3.39 -17.75 14.67
CA GLU A 117 -3.45 -18.04 16.12
C GLU A 117 -2.11 -17.80 16.83
N VAL A 118 -0.99 -17.98 16.12
CA VAL A 118 0.37 -17.92 16.66
C VAL A 118 0.90 -16.48 16.72
N ILE A 119 0.59 -15.64 15.72
CA ILE A 119 1.11 -14.26 15.61
C ILE A 119 0.42 -13.30 16.60
N ASN A 120 -0.80 -13.60 17.05
CA ASN A 120 -1.54 -12.82 18.05
C ASN A 120 -1.29 -13.25 19.51
N GLY A 121 -0.30 -14.10 19.78
CA GLY A 121 0.04 -14.53 21.14
C GLY A 121 -1.05 -15.36 21.84
N ARG A 122 -2.03 -15.88 21.09
CA ARG A 122 -3.03 -16.83 21.58
C ARG A 122 -2.76 -18.21 21.01
N ALA A 123 -1.68 -18.83 21.49
CA ALA A 123 -1.59 -20.28 21.48
C ALA A 123 -2.75 -20.83 22.33
N MET A 124 -3.84 -21.25 21.71
CA MET A 124 -4.84 -22.10 22.37
C MET A 124 -4.47 -23.54 22.04
N LEU A 125 -3.98 -24.22 23.07
CA LEU A 125 -3.92 -25.68 23.12
C LEU A 125 -5.30 -26.25 22.78
N ALA A 126 -5.35 -27.09 21.75
CA ALA A 126 -6.31 -28.18 21.63
C ALA A 126 -5.68 -29.31 20.80
#